data_AF-A0A4E0QKU2-F1
#
_entry.id   AF-A0A4E0QKU2-F1
#
_cell.length_a   1.000
_cell.length_b   1.000
_cell.length_c   1.000
_cell.angle_alpha   90.00
_cell.angle_beta   90.00
_cell.angle_gamma   90.00
#
_symmetry.space_group_name_H-M   'P 1'
#
loop_
_entity.id
_entity.type
_entity.pdbx_description
1 polymer ?
#
loop_
_entity_poly.entity_id
_entity_poly.type
_entity_poly.pdbx_seq_one_letter_code
_entity_poly.pdbx_strand_id
1 'polypeptide(L)'
;MSKKTREKSGTTCEGIYTYQTRLGKLPEAQITALNDCADLLSQAERKLFAQMQKVDSLSGKVFNQIKSFFLSFFGILARHFNSINFTLKGKVSSYVSNLDRY
;
A
#
# COMPACT_ATOMS: atom_id res chain seq x y z
N MET A 1 8.16 -43.98 47.67
CA MET A 1 8.74 -43.36 46.47
C MET A 1 7.63 -43.19 45.43
N SER A 2 6.92 -42.06 45.47
CA SER A 2 5.76 -41.81 44.59
C SER A 2 6.23 -41.33 43.23
N LYS A 3 5.93 -42.09 42.16
CA LYS A 3 6.30 -41.73 40.79
C LYS A 3 5.36 -40.63 40.29
N LYS A 4 5.87 -39.41 40.17
CA LYS A 4 5.15 -38.25 39.64
C LYS A 4 5.09 -38.37 38.11
N THR A 5 3.94 -38.75 37.57
CA THR A 5 3.71 -38.78 36.12
C THR A 5 3.62 -37.33 35.61
N ARG A 6 4.55 -36.93 34.75
CA ARG A 6 4.54 -35.61 34.10
C ARG A 6 3.57 -35.68 32.93
N GLU A 7 2.37 -35.13 33.10
CA GLU A 7 1.46 -34.89 31.98
C GLU A 7 2.11 -33.89 31.02
N LYS A 8 2.35 -34.32 29.78
CA LYS A 8 2.69 -33.41 28.69
C LYS A 8 1.40 -32.64 28.37
N SER A 9 1.34 -31.36 28.73
CA SER A 9 0.37 -30.43 28.17
C SER A 9 0.62 -30.37 26.66
N GLY A 10 -0.06 -31.22 25.91
CA GLY A 10 -0.11 -31.12 24.46
C GLY A 10 -0.69 -29.76 24.14
N THR A 11 0.12 -28.88 23.55
CA THR A 11 -0.38 -27.70 22.84
C THR A 11 -1.36 -28.26 21.81
N THR A 12 -2.65 -28.01 22.01
CA THR A 12 -3.66 -28.25 20.98
C THR A 12 -3.18 -27.48 19.76
N CYS A 13 -2.79 -28.22 18.71
CA CYS A 13 -2.61 -27.64 17.39
C CYS A 13 -4.00 -27.19 16.95
N GLU A 14 -4.42 -25.99 17.36
CA GLU A 14 -5.56 -25.32 16.78
C GLU A 14 -5.31 -25.30 15.27
N GLY A 15 -6.13 -26.04 14.54
CA GLY A 15 -6.00 -26.13 13.09
C GLY A 15 -5.97 -24.72 12.52
N ILE A 16 -4.93 -24.40 11.74
CA ILE A 16 -4.91 -23.15 10.98
C ILE A 16 -5.97 -23.31 9.89
N TYR A 17 -7.16 -22.77 10.15
CA TYR A 17 -8.26 -22.78 9.19
C TYR A 17 -8.13 -21.57 8.27
N THR A 18 -7.70 -21.81 7.04
CA THR A 18 -7.67 -20.79 5.97
C THR A 18 -9.05 -20.66 5.34
N TYR A 19 -10.00 -20.08 6.06
CA TYR A 19 -11.32 -19.79 5.48
C TYR A 19 -11.17 -18.68 4.42
N GLN A 20 -11.39 -19.03 3.14
CA GLN A 20 -11.65 -18.03 2.10
C GLN A 20 -13.04 -17.45 2.36
N THR A 21 -13.11 -16.37 3.13
CA THR A 21 -14.35 -15.63 3.37
C THR A 21 -14.43 -14.46 2.40
N ARG A 22 -15.59 -14.31 1.75
CA ARG A 22 -15.91 -13.05 1.06
C ARG A 22 -16.41 -12.07 2.11
N LEU A 23 -16.00 -10.81 2.01
CA LEU A 23 -16.63 -9.75 2.80
C LEU A 23 -18.14 -9.79 2.50
N GLY A 24 -18.96 -10.00 3.54
CA GLY A 24 -20.42 -9.98 3.45
C GLY A 24 -20.95 -8.57 3.12
N LYS A 25 -22.24 -8.31 3.38
CA LYS A 25 -22.83 -6.96 3.21
C LYS A 25 -22.08 -5.95 4.08
N LEU A 26 -21.12 -5.24 3.50
CA LEU A 26 -20.45 -4.12 4.15
C LEU A 26 -21.48 -3.00 4.37
N PRO A 27 -21.43 -2.28 5.49
CA PRO A 27 -22.22 -1.06 5.66
C PRO A 27 -21.93 -0.08 4.53
N GLU A 28 -22.98 0.55 4.01
CA GLU A 28 -22.90 1.49 2.87
C GLU A 28 -21.93 2.66 3.14
N ALA A 29 -21.85 3.13 4.38
CA ALA A 29 -20.89 4.15 4.80
C ALA A 29 -19.42 3.71 4.60
N GLN A 30 -19.11 2.42 4.80
CA GLN A 30 -17.75 1.91 4.60
C GLN A 30 -17.41 1.81 3.12
N ILE A 31 -18.38 1.40 2.29
CA ILE A 31 -18.20 1.37 0.83
C ILE A 31 -17.94 2.77 0.30
N THR A 32 -18.70 3.75 0.76
CA THR A 32 -18.55 5.16 0.37
C THR A 32 -17.18 5.69 0.76
N ALA A 33 -16.75 5.48 2.01
CA ALA A 33 -15.42 5.91 2.46
C ALA A 33 -14.27 5.25 1.69
N LEU A 34 -14.42 3.99 1.28
CA LEU A 34 -13.44 3.30 0.44
C LEU A 34 -13.37 3.88 -0.97
N ASN A 35 -14.52 4.20 -1.57
CA ASN A 35 -14.57 4.86 -2.88
C ASN A 35 -13.93 6.25 -2.83
N ASP A 36 -14.27 7.06 -1.82
CA ASP A 36 -13.69 8.40 -1.62
C ASP A 36 -12.16 8.31 -1.46
N CYS A 37 -11.68 7.31 -0.72
CA CYS A 37 -10.25 7.05 -0.56
C CYS A 37 -9.60 6.66 -1.90
N ALA A 38 -10.25 5.80 -2.68
CA ALA A 38 -9.75 5.38 -3.98
C ALA A 38 -9.65 6.57 -4.95
N ASP A 39 -10.65 7.46 -4.95
CA ASP A 39 -10.66 8.67 -5.77
C ASP A 39 -9.56 9.64 -5.38
N LEU A 40 -9.41 9.90 -4.07
CA LEU A 40 -8.36 10.77 -3.55
C LEU A 40 -6.96 10.27 -3.89
N LEU A 41 -6.70 8.97 -3.68
CA LEU A 41 -5.40 8.37 -3.99
C LEU A 41 -5.13 8.32 -5.51
N SER A 42 -6.16 8.08 -6.32
CA SER A 42 -6.04 8.12 -7.79
C SER A 42 -5.72 9.53 -8.30
N GLN A 43 -6.31 10.57 -7.71
CA GLN A 43 -5.97 11.95 -8.03
C GLN A 43 -4.53 12.28 -7.62
N ALA A 44 -4.11 11.86 -6.43
CA ALA A 44 -2.73 12.04 -5.96
C ALA A 44 -1.73 11.34 -6.89
N GLU A 45 -1.99 10.11 -7.33
CA GLU A 45 -1.15 9.38 -8.29
C GLU A 45 -0.96 10.15 -9.59
N ARG A 46 -2.07 10.60 -10.21
CA ARG A 46 -2.00 11.35 -11.48
C ARG A 46 -1.23 12.66 -11.34
N LYS A 47 -1.45 13.41 -10.26
CA LYS A 47 -0.70 14.66 -10.02
C LYS A 47 0.77 14.40 -9.73
N LEU A 48 1.10 13.33 -9.00
CA LEU A 48 2.48 12.96 -8.74
C LEU A 48 3.20 12.58 -10.03
N PHE A 49 2.56 11.79 -10.90
CA PHE A 49 3.10 11.46 -12.21
C PHE A 49 3.38 12.72 -13.05
N ALA A 50 2.41 13.65 -13.12
CA ALA A 50 2.61 14.90 -13.85
C ALA A 50 3.75 15.77 -13.26
N GLN A 51 3.94 15.77 -11.94
CA GLN A 51 5.08 16.42 -11.29
C GLN A 51 6.40 15.74 -11.63
N MET A 52 6.43 14.40 -11.67
CA MET A 52 7.63 13.64 -12.03
C MET A 52 8.11 13.95 -13.45
N GLN A 53 7.21 14.21 -14.40
CA GLN A 53 7.58 14.56 -15.78
C GLN A 53 8.21 15.96 -15.92
N LYS A 54 8.04 16.84 -14.92
CA LYS A 54 8.57 18.21 -14.96
C LYS A 54 9.98 18.33 -14.38
N VAL A 55 10.47 17.29 -13.73
CA VAL A 55 11.73 17.31 -12.98
C VAL A 55 12.61 16.18 -13.49
N ASP A 56 13.85 16.51 -13.87
CA ASP A 56 14.79 15.54 -14.44
C ASP A 56 15.12 14.38 -13.47
N SER A 57 15.12 14.66 -12.16
CA SER A 57 15.33 13.64 -11.14
C SER A 57 14.57 13.95 -9.85
N LEU A 58 13.65 13.05 -9.46
CA LEU A 58 13.06 13.04 -8.12
C LEU A 58 14.06 12.46 -7.11
N SER A 59 15.01 13.27 -6.68
CA SER A 59 15.97 12.90 -5.64
C SER A 59 16.27 14.03 -4.67
N GLY A 60 16.76 13.66 -3.48
CA GLY A 60 17.24 14.61 -2.47
C GLY A 60 16.18 15.62 -1.99
N LYS A 61 16.57 16.90 -1.96
CA LYS A 61 15.75 17.98 -1.37
C LYS A 61 14.41 18.17 -2.10
N VAL A 62 14.40 18.04 -3.42
CA VAL A 62 13.19 18.20 -4.25
C VAL A 62 12.16 17.13 -3.92
N PHE A 63 12.61 15.88 -3.72
CA PHE A 63 11.74 14.78 -3.31
C PHE A 63 11.04 15.08 -1.98
N ASN A 64 11.77 15.60 -0.99
CA ASN A 64 11.22 15.92 0.32
C ASN A 64 10.22 17.09 0.26
N GLN A 65 10.45 18.09 -0.60
CA GLN A 65 9.53 19.20 -0.82
C GLN A 65 8.23 18.75 -1.52
N ILE A 66 8.34 17.90 -2.54
CA ILE A 66 7.17 17.31 -3.20
C ILE A 66 6.40 16.46 -2.20
N LYS A 67 7.10 15.62 -1.42
CA LYS A 67 6.46 14.80 -0.39
C LYS A 67 5.71 15.67 0.62
N SER A 68 6.36 16.68 1.21
CA SER A 68 5.69 17.54 2.20
C SER A 68 4.47 18.26 1.61
N PHE A 69 4.57 18.73 0.36
CA PHE A 69 3.45 19.35 -0.36
C PHE A 69 2.28 18.37 -0.55
N PHE A 70 2.54 17.13 -0.99
CA PHE A 70 1.47 16.16 -1.20
C PHE A 70 0.80 15.74 0.10
N LEU A 71 1.58 15.60 1.18
CA LEU A 71 1.05 15.27 2.51
C LEU A 71 0.12 16.37 3.02
N SER A 72 0.48 17.65 2.84
CA SER A 72 -0.36 18.76 3.29
C SER A 72 -1.54 19.03 2.36
N PHE A 73 -1.33 19.03 1.04
CA PHE A 73 -2.36 19.39 0.06
C PHE A 73 -3.47 18.33 -0.05
N PHE A 74 -3.11 17.05 -0.07
CA PHE A 74 -4.08 15.96 -0.19
C PHE A 74 -4.49 15.36 1.16
N GLY A 75 -3.85 15.76 2.27
CA GLY A 75 -4.09 15.14 3.57
C GLY A 75 -3.70 13.65 3.64
N ILE A 76 -2.80 13.19 2.76
CA ILE A 76 -2.38 11.79 2.73
C ILE A 76 -1.22 11.54 3.70
N LEU A 77 -1.12 10.28 4.15
CA LEU A 77 -0.02 9.82 4.96
C LEU A 77 1.25 9.60 4.11
N ALA A 78 2.41 9.71 4.75
CA ALA A 78 3.71 9.41 4.14
C ALA A 78 3.76 8.01 3.48
N ARG A 79 3.09 7.02 4.10
CA ARG A 79 2.99 5.65 3.57
C ARG A 79 2.24 5.58 2.23
N HIS A 80 1.15 6.35 2.08
CA HIS A 80 0.39 6.40 0.84
C HIS A 80 1.23 7.03 -0.27
N PHE A 81 1.88 8.16 0.02
CA PHE A 81 2.79 8.81 -0.92
C PHE A 81 3.92 7.87 -1.37
N ASN A 82 4.58 7.21 -0.41
CA ASN A 82 5.66 6.27 -0.72
C ASN A 82 5.18 5.09 -1.59
N SER A 83 3.99 4.55 -1.29
CA SER A 83 3.39 3.47 -2.08
C SER A 83 3.12 3.91 -3.51
N ILE A 84 2.47 5.06 -3.70
CA ILE A 84 2.15 5.62 -5.03
C ILE A 84 3.44 5.85 -5.83
N ASN A 85 4.43 6.50 -5.22
CA ASN A 85 5.73 6.76 -5.86
C ASN A 85 6.44 5.47 -6.28
N PHE A 86 6.42 4.44 -5.43
CA PHE A 86 7.01 3.14 -5.75
C PHE A 86 6.28 2.48 -6.93
N THR A 87 4.95 2.45 -6.90
CA THR A 87 4.13 1.88 -7.98
C THR A 87 4.35 2.62 -9.30
N LEU A 88 4.39 3.95 -9.31
CA LEU A 88 4.64 4.75 -10.51
C LEU A 88 6.01 4.47 -11.11
N LYS A 89 7.07 4.42 -10.28
CA LYS A 89 8.42 4.07 -10.73
C LYS A 89 8.46 2.69 -11.38
N GLY A 90 7.77 1.71 -10.79
CA GLY A 90 7.64 0.36 -11.35
C GLY A 90 6.95 0.36 -12.71
N LYS A 91 5.81 1.07 -12.83
CA LYS A 91 5.09 1.21 -14.11
C LYS A 91 5.96 1.84 -15.19
N VAL A 92 6.60 2.97 -14.90
CA VAL A 92 7.49 3.67 -15.86
C VAL A 92 8.66 2.78 -16.29
N SER A 93 9.33 2.13 -15.34
CA SER A 93 10.42 1.20 -15.63
C SER A 93 9.96 0.03 -16.52
N SER A 94 8.78 -0.53 -16.23
CA SER A 94 8.18 -1.57 -17.08
C SER A 94 7.86 -1.06 -18.49
N TYR A 95 7.40 0.18 -18.65
CA TYR A 95 7.13 0.74 -19.98
C TYR A 95 8.42 0.94 -20.78
N VAL A 96 9.46 1.52 -20.17
CA VAL A 96 10.76 1.73 -20.83
C VAL A 96 11.38 0.40 -21.24
N SER A 97 11.45 -0.57 -20.33
CA SER A 97 11.99 -1.90 -20.63
C SER A 97 11.21 -2.67 -21.71
N ASN A 98 9.91 -2.42 -21.87
CA ASN A 98 9.13 -2.99 -22.96
C ASN A 98 9.32 -2.26 -24.28
N LEU A 99 9.57 -0.94 -24.26
CA LEU A 99 9.95 -0.17 -25.44
C LEU A 99 11.30 -0.63 -25.99
N ASP A 100 12.29 -0.84 -25.12
CA ASP A 100 13.64 -1.27 -25.52
C ASP A 100 13.69 -2.70 -26.11
N ARG A 101 12.62 -3.49 -25.95
CA ARG A 101 12.53 -4.85 -26.51
C ARG A 101 12.12 -4.89 -27.98
N TYR A 102 11.59 -3.80 -28.53
CA TYR A 102 11.10 -3.70 -29.90
C TYR A 102 11.84 -2.61 -30.67
#